data_AF-A0A2D9CEZ4-F1
#
_entry.id   AF-A0A2D9CEZ4-F1
#
_cell.length_a   1.000
_cell.length_b   1.000
_cell.length_c   1.000
_cell.angle_alpha   90.00
_cell.angle_beta   90.00
_cell.angle_gamma   90.00
#
_symmetry.space_group_name_H-M   'P 1'
#
loop_
_entity.id
_entity.type
_entity.pdbx_description
1 polymer ?
#
loop_
_entity_poly.entity_id
_entity_poly.type
_entity_poly.pdbx_seq_one_letter_code
_entity_poly.pdbx_strand_id
1 'polypeptide(L)'
;MEDRTAEQLAQDYSAMGDSVSLITAVIAGDAMAEDDAEDRQDCVDRNTQHLEIMVAKSDWGSEDMTAINAAISAGNGYTAS
;
A
#
# COMPACT_ATOMS: atom_id res chain seq x y z
N MET A 1 12.14 22.88 -0.11
CA MET A 1 11.10 22.05 -0.72
C MET A 1 9.80 22.72 -0.38
N GLU A 2 8.90 22.92 -1.33
CA GLU A 2 7.56 23.46 -1.06
C GLU A 2 6.72 22.36 -0.39
N ASP A 3 5.89 22.73 0.58
CA ASP A 3 5.00 21.79 1.26
C ASP A 3 3.94 21.28 0.27
N ARG A 4 3.52 20.01 0.43
CA ARG A 4 2.44 19.44 -0.40
C ARG A 4 1.15 20.22 -0.18
N THR A 5 0.40 20.48 -1.26
CA THR A 5 -0.94 21.08 -1.14
C THR A 5 -1.92 20.09 -0.53
N ALA A 6 -3.06 20.60 -0.05
CA ALA A 6 -4.14 19.74 0.45
C ALA A 6 -4.66 18.78 -0.63
N GLU A 7 -4.72 19.19 -1.91
CA GLU A 7 -5.10 18.30 -3.00
C GLU A 7 -4.07 17.19 -3.24
N GLN A 8 -2.78 17.50 -3.15
CA GLN A 8 -1.72 16.49 -3.28
C GLN A 8 -1.78 15.48 -2.13
N LEU A 9 -1.97 15.94 -0.89
CA LEU A 9 -2.15 15.07 0.27
C LEU A 9 -3.37 14.16 0.10
N ALA A 10 -4.50 14.70 -0.34
CA ALA A 10 -5.71 13.91 -0.58
C ALA A 10 -5.52 12.86 -1.70
N GLN A 11 -4.82 13.22 -2.78
CA GLN A 11 -4.49 12.30 -3.86
C GLN A 11 -3.58 11.17 -3.39
N ASP A 12 -2.54 11.52 -2.64
CA ASP A 12 -1.59 10.58 -2.07
C ASP A 12 -2.29 9.60 -1.09
N TYR A 13 -3.19 10.09 -0.24
CA TYR A 13 -3.96 9.25 0.67
C TYR A 13 -4.92 8.32 -0.08
N SER A 14 -5.55 8.80 -1.17
CA SER A 14 -6.36 7.94 -2.05
C SER A 14 -5.51 6.83 -2.68
N ALA A 15 -4.32 7.17 -3.19
CA ALA A 15 -3.42 6.18 -3.79
C ALA A 15 -2.94 5.14 -2.78
N MET A 16 -2.74 5.52 -1.51
CA MET A 16 -2.48 4.56 -0.44
C MET A 16 -3.65 3.59 -0.24
N GLY A 17 -4.90 4.07 -0.31
CA GLY A 17 -6.09 3.22 -0.26
C GLY A 17 -6.16 2.20 -1.41
N ASP A 18 -5.71 2.57 -2.60
CA ASP A 18 -5.61 1.66 -3.75
C ASP A 18 -4.56 0.57 -3.50
N SER A 19 -3.39 0.93 -2.97
CA SER A 19 -2.36 -0.04 -2.56
C SER A 19 -2.87 -1.01 -1.48
N VAL A 20 -3.61 -0.52 -0.48
CA VAL A 20 -4.26 -1.37 0.55
C VAL A 20 -5.19 -2.39 -0.10
N SER A 21 -6.03 -1.95 -1.03
CA SER A 21 -6.99 -2.80 -1.72
C SER A 21 -6.29 -3.87 -2.56
N LEU A 22 -5.24 -3.48 -3.29
CA LEU A 22 -4.48 -4.41 -4.13
C LEU A 22 -3.71 -5.45 -3.32
N ILE A 23 -3.01 -5.05 -2.25
CA ILE A 23 -2.32 -5.98 -1.34
C ILE A 23 -3.32 -7.01 -0.79
N THR A 24 -4.46 -6.54 -0.28
CA THR A 24 -5.48 -7.41 0.30
C THR A 24 -6.03 -8.39 -0.73
N ALA A 25 -6.31 -7.92 -1.95
CA ALA A 25 -6.85 -8.76 -3.02
C ALA A 25 -5.84 -9.82 -3.51
N VAL A 26 -4.55 -9.48 -3.63
CA VAL A 26 -3.52 -10.46 -4.02
C VAL A 26 -3.31 -11.50 -2.91
N ILE A 27 -3.27 -11.09 -1.65
CA ILE A 27 -3.16 -12.01 -0.50
C ILE A 27 -4.36 -12.96 -0.42
N ALA A 28 -5.57 -12.45 -0.71
CA ALA A 28 -6.80 -13.26 -0.72
C ALA A 28 -6.91 -14.20 -1.93
N GLY A 29 -6.09 -13.99 -2.98
CA GLY A 29 -6.21 -14.69 -4.25
C GLY A 29 -7.33 -14.17 -5.15
N ASP A 30 -7.89 -12.99 -4.86
CA ASP A 30 -8.93 -12.33 -5.65
C ASP A 30 -8.34 -11.52 -6.83
N ALA A 31 -7.04 -11.25 -6.81
CA ALA A 31 -6.30 -10.57 -7.87
C ALA A 31 -5.00 -11.32 -8.19
N MET A 32 -4.53 -11.21 -9.44
CA MET A 32 -3.28 -11.83 -9.94
C MET A 32 -3.21 -13.36 -9.73
N ALA A 33 -4.36 -14.04 -9.66
CA ALA A 33 -4.43 -15.47 -9.41
C ALA A 33 -3.78 -16.32 -10.52
N GLU A 34 -3.77 -15.82 -11.75
CA GLU A 34 -3.18 -16.48 -12.93
C GLU A 34 -1.71 -16.07 -13.17
N ASP A 35 -1.21 -15.05 -12.47
CA ASP A 35 0.18 -14.63 -12.56
C ASP A 35 1.08 -15.64 -11.82
N ASP A 36 2.40 -15.59 -12.03
CA ASP A 36 3.28 -16.46 -11.28
C ASP A 36 3.53 -15.96 -9.85
N ALA A 37 4.21 -16.78 -9.04
CA ALA A 37 4.48 -16.44 -7.64
C ALA A 37 5.43 -15.23 -7.52
N GLU A 38 6.36 -15.05 -8.46
CA GLU A 38 7.31 -13.93 -8.46
C GLU A 38 6.57 -12.61 -8.73
N ASP A 39 5.70 -12.58 -9.74
CA ASP A 39 4.89 -11.42 -10.10
C ASP A 39 3.93 -11.01 -8.96
N ARG A 40 3.30 -11.98 -8.29
CA ARG A 40 2.45 -11.71 -7.12
C ARG A 40 3.26 -11.15 -5.95
N GLN A 41 4.41 -11.74 -5.65
CA GLN A 41 5.28 -11.28 -4.58
C GLN A 41 5.74 -9.84 -4.85
N ASP A 42 6.25 -9.58 -6.05
CA ASP A 42 6.71 -8.26 -6.46
C ASP A 42 5.60 -7.22 -6.45
N CYS A 43 4.35 -7.61 -6.73
CA CYS A 43 3.20 -6.72 -6.60
C CYS A 43 2.96 -6.32 -5.13
N VAL A 44 2.92 -7.29 -4.22
CA VAL A 44 2.70 -7.04 -2.79
C VAL A 44 3.86 -6.24 -2.20
N ASP A 45 5.10 -6.57 -2.53
CA ASP A 45 6.30 -5.90 -2.02
C ASP A 45 6.35 -4.42 -2.44
N ARG A 46 6.11 -4.12 -3.73
CA ARG A 46 6.11 -2.73 -4.23
C ARG A 46 5.02 -1.88 -3.60
N ASN A 47 3.81 -2.43 -3.43
CA ASN A 47 2.73 -1.70 -2.79
C ASN A 47 2.98 -1.53 -1.29
N THR A 48 3.56 -2.53 -0.62
CA THR A 48 3.94 -2.44 0.79
C THR A 48 5.01 -1.35 0.99
N GLN A 49 6.05 -1.35 0.17
CA GLN A 49 7.09 -0.31 0.20
C GLN A 49 6.52 1.09 -0.04
N HIS A 50 5.58 1.23 -0.99
CA HIS A 50 4.88 2.50 -1.20
C HIS A 50 4.20 2.98 0.08
N LEU A 51 3.42 2.11 0.74
CA LEU A 51 2.74 2.45 1.99
C LEU A 51 3.72 2.83 3.11
N GLU A 52 4.83 2.10 3.27
CA GLU A 52 5.85 2.41 4.27
C GLU A 52 6.50 3.78 4.04
N ILE A 53 6.85 4.10 2.79
CA ILE A 53 7.39 5.42 2.41
C ILE A 53 6.38 6.52 2.73
N MET A 54 5.11 6.28 2.44
CA MET A 54 4.07 7.27 2.65
C MET A 54 3.78 7.50 4.14
N VAL A 55 3.63 6.45 4.95
CA VAL A 55 3.43 6.56 6.40
C VAL A 55 4.61 7.26 7.10
N ALA A 56 5.83 7.10 6.59
CA ALA A 56 7.01 7.75 7.15
C ALA A 56 7.06 9.28 6.94
N LYS A 57 6.22 9.84 6.05
CA LYS A 57 6.14 11.29 5.84
C LYS A 57 5.54 11.98 7.07
N SER A 58 6.08 13.14 7.44
CA SER A 58 5.70 13.87 8.65
C SER A 58 4.64 14.96 8.44
N ASP A 59 4.25 15.21 7.19
CA ASP A 59 3.35 16.29 6.76
C ASP A 59 1.90 15.84 6.56
N TRP A 60 1.56 14.62 7.03
CA TRP A 60 0.16 14.20 7.18
C TRP A 60 -0.56 15.00 8.27
N GLY A 61 -1.87 15.10 8.12
CA GLY A 61 -2.75 15.76 9.09
C GLY A 61 -3.34 14.76 10.07
N SER A 62 -4.67 14.60 10.02
CA SER A 62 -5.44 13.76 10.93
C SER A 62 -6.03 12.52 10.25
N GLU A 63 -5.49 12.12 9.10
CA GLU A 63 -5.91 10.92 8.38
C GLU A 63 -5.68 9.64 9.22
N ASP A 64 -6.55 8.65 9.05
CA ASP A 64 -6.47 7.38 9.78
C ASP A 64 -5.59 6.37 9.02
N MET A 65 -4.38 6.14 9.54
CA MET A 65 -3.43 5.20 8.95
C MET A 65 -3.65 3.73 9.38
N THR A 66 -4.73 3.41 10.11
CA THR A 66 -4.96 2.05 10.66
C THR A 66 -4.99 0.98 9.57
N ALA A 67 -5.79 1.18 8.51
CA ALA A 67 -5.90 0.22 7.41
C ALA A 67 -4.58 0.08 6.64
N ILE A 68 -3.85 1.19 6.48
CA ILE A 68 -2.55 1.22 5.82
C ILE A 68 -1.52 0.42 6.61
N ASN A 69 -1.42 0.63 7.92
CA ASN A 69 -0.49 -0.11 8.78
C ASN A 69 -0.83 -1.61 8.86
N ALA A 70 -2.12 -1.96 8.82
CA ALA A 70 -2.56 -3.35 8.73
C ALA A 70 -2.13 -3.98 7.40
N ALA A 71 -2.30 -3.28 6.28
CA ALA A 71 -1.86 -3.76 4.96
C ALA A 71 -0.34 -3.90 4.88
N ILE A 72 0.43 -2.95 5.44
CA ILE A 72 1.90 -3.07 5.56
C ILE A 72 2.28 -4.35 6.30
N SER A 73 1.63 -4.62 7.44
CA SER A 73 1.91 -5.81 8.25
C SER A 73 1.57 -7.10 7.50
N ALA A 74 0.45 -7.11 6.76
CA ALA A 74 0.05 -8.26 5.95
C ALA A 74 1.00 -8.48 4.77
N GLY A 75 1.37 -7.41 4.06
CA GLY A 75 2.29 -7.46 2.92
C GLY A 75 3.69 -7.94 3.33
N ASN A 76 4.25 -7.41 4.42
CA ASN A 76 5.54 -7.86 4.96
C ASN A 76 5.54 -9.33 5.44
N GLY A 77 4.36 -9.90 5.70
CA GLY A 77 4.20 -11.31 6.05
C GLY A 77 3.83 -12.22 4.88
N TYR A 78 3.64 -11.68 3.68
CA TYR A 78 3.22 -12.44 2.51
C TYR A 78 4.40 -13.16 1.87
N THR A 79 4.19 -14.42 1.53
CA THR A 79 5.08 -15.19 0.68
C THR A 79 4.21 -15.90 -0.36
N ALA A 80 4.33 -15.50 -1.61
CA ALA A 80 3.62 -16.14 -2.71
C ALA A 80 4.07 -17.61 -2.84
N SER A 81 3.10 -18.51 -3.00
CA SER A 81 3.31 -19.95 -3.19
C SER A 81 3.04 -20.38 -4.63
#